data_AF-A0A8T1CVS7-F1
#
_entry.id   AF-A0A8T1CVS7-F1
#
_cell.length_a   1.000
_cell.length_b   1.000
_cell.length_c   1.000
_cell.angle_alpha   90.00
_cell.angle_beta   90.00
_cell.angle_gamma   90.00
#
_symmetry.space_group_name_H-M   'P 1'
#
loop_
_entity.id
_entity.type
_entity.pdbx_description
1 polymer ?
#
loop_
_entity_poly.entity_id
_entity_poly.type
_entity_poly.pdbx_seq_one_letter_code
_entity_poly.pdbx_strand_id
1 'polypeptide(L)'
;MKFQERAPLSCKDVRDIRLSIEAPFADATIVFWNNLLFQQDVIELVKEDLCAMANIRFLMSGVNMCPRHRALCLNRFCLAFDAVKVIDVPCSWKASHLRMFIYKSTHSG
;
A
#
# COMPACT_ATOMS: atom_id res chain seq x y z
N MET A 1 1.85 33.59 -3.70
CA MET A 1 1.27 32.47 -4.48
C MET A 1 2.40 31.48 -4.74
N LYS A 2 2.55 30.46 -3.88
CA LYS A 2 3.66 29.50 -3.99
C LYS A 2 3.30 28.49 -5.08
N PHE A 3 4.25 28.23 -5.98
CA PHE A 3 4.22 27.09 -6.90
C PHE A 3 3.82 25.84 -6.10
N GLN A 4 2.81 25.10 -6.58
CA GLN A 4 2.66 23.70 -6.18
C GLN A 4 3.99 23.03 -6.53
N GLU A 5 4.75 22.57 -5.53
CA GLU A 5 5.87 21.68 -5.79
C GLU A 5 5.32 20.51 -6.60
N ARG A 6 5.81 20.35 -7.83
CA ARG A 6 5.44 19.22 -8.66
C ARG A 6 5.87 17.97 -7.90
N ALA A 7 4.95 17.01 -7.73
CA ALA A 7 5.29 15.72 -7.14
C ALA A 7 6.47 15.12 -7.94
N PRO A 8 7.57 14.74 -7.27
CA PRO A 8 8.72 14.16 -7.97
C PRO A 8 8.29 12.82 -8.59
N LEU A 9 8.60 12.66 -9.87
CA LEU A 9 8.46 11.39 -10.57
C LEU A 9 9.82 10.69 -10.60
N SER A 10 9.83 9.40 -10.29
CA SER A 10 11.05 8.58 -10.33
C SER A 10 10.85 7.38 -11.23
N CYS A 11 11.92 6.98 -11.93
CA CYS A 11 11.96 5.76 -12.73
C CYS A 11 12.88 4.77 -12.02
N LYS A 12 12.30 3.82 -11.31
CA LYS A 12 12.98 2.78 -10.53
C LYS A 12 12.16 1.49 -10.55
N ASP A 13 12.80 0.33 -10.41
CA ASP A 13 12.09 -0.90 -10.07
C ASP A 13 11.70 -0.82 -8.59
N VAL A 14 10.45 -1.15 -8.26
CA VAL A 14 9.97 -1.12 -6.88
C VAL A 14 10.77 -2.06 -5.97
N ARG A 15 11.37 -3.12 -6.52
CA ARG A 15 12.23 -4.05 -5.79
C ARG A 15 13.50 -3.40 -5.28
N ASP A 16 13.94 -2.33 -5.95
CA ASP A 16 15.18 -1.61 -5.61
C ASP A 16 14.92 -0.39 -4.71
N ILE A 17 13.65 -0.09 -4.41
CA ILE A 17 13.27 1.04 -3.56
C ILE A 17 13.09 0.54 -2.13
N ARG A 18 13.76 1.19 -1.18
CA ARG A 18 13.55 0.96 0.25
C ARG A 18 12.53 1.94 0.79
N LEU A 19 11.23 1.64 0.59
CA LEU A 19 10.11 2.55 0.92
C LEU A 19 10.12 2.99 2.39
N SER A 20 10.62 2.13 3.27
CA SER A 20 10.67 2.37 4.71
C SER A 20 11.70 3.41 5.15
N ILE A 21 12.74 3.69 4.35
CA ILE A 21 13.86 4.54 4.77
C ILE A 21 14.31 5.57 3.73
N GLU A 22 13.97 5.38 2.46
CA GLU A 22 14.42 6.27 1.38
C GLU A 22 13.44 7.44 1.22
N ALA A 23 13.94 8.67 1.32
CA ALA A 23 13.16 9.86 1.03
C ALA A 23 12.89 10.00 -0.49
N PRO A 24 11.70 10.47 -0.92
CA PRO A 24 10.59 10.95 -0.09
C PRO A 24 9.61 9.84 0.36
N PHE A 25 9.88 8.58 0.02
CA PHE A 25 8.96 7.47 0.24
C PHE A 25 8.72 7.19 1.73
N ALA A 26 9.78 7.24 2.54
CA ALA A 26 9.70 7.02 3.99
C ALA A 26 8.81 8.03 4.74
N ASP A 27 8.63 9.21 4.16
CA ASP A 27 7.80 10.28 4.72
C ASP A 27 6.34 10.23 4.22
N ALA A 28 6.01 9.28 3.34
CA ALA A 28 4.67 9.16 2.80
C ALA A 28 3.67 8.69 3.87
N THR A 29 2.63 9.50 4.09
CA THR A 29 1.54 9.18 5.03
C THR A 29 0.40 8.40 4.38
N ILE A 30 0.27 8.48 3.05
CA ILE A 30 -0.72 7.75 2.26
C ILE A 30 0.00 7.10 1.10
N VAL A 31 -0.15 5.78 0.96
CA VAL A 31 0.37 5.02 -0.16
C VAL A 31 -0.79 4.47 -0.99
N PHE A 32 -0.82 4.83 -2.27
CA PHE A 32 -1.65 4.17 -3.26
C PHE A 32 -0.80 3.21 -4.08
N TRP A 33 -1.17 1.94 -4.11
CA TRP A 33 -0.42 0.91 -4.81
C TRP A 33 -1.34 0.09 -5.72
N ASN A 34 -1.26 0.39 -7.02
CA ASN A 34 -1.94 -0.39 -8.05
C ASN A 34 -1.14 -1.66 -8.36
N ASN A 35 -1.34 -2.68 -7.54
CA ASN A 35 -0.59 -3.93 -7.57
C ASN A 35 -1.37 -5.13 -8.10
N LEU A 36 -2.46 -4.89 -8.85
CA LEU A 36 -3.36 -5.93 -9.35
C LEU A 36 -2.65 -7.03 -10.18
N LEU A 37 -1.61 -6.66 -10.92
CA LEU A 37 -0.88 -7.54 -11.84
C LEU A 37 0.55 -7.83 -11.37
N PHE A 38 0.89 -7.44 -10.14
CA PHE A 38 2.21 -7.70 -9.58
C PHE A 38 2.35 -9.18 -9.23
N GLN A 39 3.56 -9.71 -9.42
CA GLN A 39 3.90 -11.06 -9.01
C GLN A 39 3.95 -11.15 -7.48
N GLN A 40 3.64 -12.34 -6.93
CA GLN A 40 3.50 -12.52 -5.48
C GLN A 40 4.79 -12.22 -4.72
N ASP A 41 5.96 -12.54 -5.27
CA ASP A 41 7.27 -12.24 -4.71
C ASP A 41 7.46 -10.72 -4.50
N VAL A 42 7.07 -9.91 -5.49
CA VAL A 42 7.11 -8.45 -5.39
C VAL A 42 6.10 -7.95 -4.36
N ILE A 43 4.93 -8.57 -4.31
CA ILE A 43 3.89 -8.20 -3.34
C ILE A 43 4.40 -8.39 -1.91
N GLU A 44 4.98 -9.55 -1.60
CA GLU A 44 5.50 -9.82 -0.26
C GLU A 44 6.70 -8.93 0.09
N LEU A 45 7.62 -8.68 -0.85
CA LEU A 45 8.76 -7.77 -0.64
C LEU A 45 8.30 -6.35 -0.25
N VAL A 46 7.44 -5.75 -1.08
CA VAL A 46 6.95 -4.37 -0.85
C VAL A 46 6.08 -4.33 0.40
N LYS A 47 5.32 -5.39 0.69
CA LYS A 47 4.51 -5.49 1.91
C LYS A 47 5.35 -5.48 3.18
N GLU A 48 6.52 -6.13 3.20
CA GLU A 48 7.43 -6.04 4.35
C GLU A 48 7.90 -4.61 4.59
N ASP A 49 8.22 -3.89 3.51
CA ASP A 49 8.66 -2.51 3.57
C ASP A 49 7.54 -1.56 4.01
N LEU A 50 6.32 -1.74 3.49
CA LEU A 50 5.13 -1.00 3.93
C LEU A 50 4.86 -1.18 5.42
N CYS A 51 5.06 -2.39 5.96
CA CYS A 51 4.91 -2.65 7.39
C CYS A 51 6.00 -1.97 8.24
N ALA A 52 7.13 -1.60 7.64
CA ALA A 52 8.24 -0.95 8.32
C ALA A 52 8.23 0.59 8.17
N MET A 53 7.35 1.15 7.34
CA MET A 53 7.21 2.60 7.19
C MET A 53 6.67 3.23 8.48
N ALA A 54 7.43 4.15 9.07
CA ALA A 54 7.04 4.79 10.33
C ALA A 54 5.88 5.78 10.18
N ASN A 55 5.80 6.46 9.02
CA ASN A 55 4.86 7.57 8.82
C ASN A 55 3.56 7.18 8.10
N ILE A 56 3.47 5.93 7.59
CA ILE A 56 2.29 5.50 6.83
C ILE A 56 1.06 5.45 7.74
N ARG A 57 -0.01 6.10 7.30
CA ARG A 57 -1.31 6.14 7.98
C ARG A 57 -2.35 5.35 7.21
N PHE A 58 -2.31 5.44 5.88
CA PHE A 58 -3.24 4.74 5.00
C PHE A 58 -2.52 4.05 3.85
N LEU A 59 -2.95 2.82 3.57
CA LEU A 59 -2.55 2.04 2.40
C LEU A 59 -3.80 1.70 1.58
N MET A 60 -3.76 2.03 0.29
CA MET A 60 -4.74 1.60 -0.68
C MET A 60 -4.09 0.61 -1.64
N SER A 61 -4.67 -0.59 -1.76
CA SER A 61 -4.13 -1.66 -2.59
C SER A 61 -5.19 -2.29 -3.49
N GLY A 62 -4.78 -2.74 -4.67
CA GLY A 62 -5.62 -3.52 -5.58
C GLY A 62 -5.80 -4.98 -5.18
N VAL A 63 -4.97 -5.51 -4.28
CA VAL A 63 -5.06 -6.90 -3.82
C VAL A 63 -5.36 -6.97 -2.32
N ASN A 64 -5.96 -8.08 -1.88
CA ASN A 64 -6.14 -8.33 -0.46
C ASN A 64 -4.80 -8.76 0.15
N MET A 65 -4.25 -7.92 1.03
CA MET A 65 -2.96 -8.14 1.70
C MET A 65 -2.98 -9.28 2.74
N CYS A 66 -4.17 -9.69 3.20
CA CYS A 66 -4.35 -10.85 4.05
C CYS A 66 -5.60 -11.65 3.62
N PRO A 67 -5.49 -12.49 2.57
CA PRO A 67 -6.62 -13.28 2.08
C PRO A 67 -7.19 -14.26 3.11
N ARG A 68 -6.39 -14.67 4.09
CA ARG A 68 -6.74 -15.64 5.14
C ARG A 68 -6.91 -14.96 6.51
N HIS A 69 -7.35 -13.70 6.53
CA HIS A 69 -7.55 -12.97 7.77
C HIS A 69 -8.54 -13.70 8.69
N ARG A 70 -8.25 -13.67 10.00
CA ARG A 70 -9.06 -14.28 11.07
C ARG A 70 -8.90 -13.44 12.34
N ALA A 71 -9.81 -13.60 13.30
CA ALA A 71 -9.84 -12.81 14.54
C ALA A 71 -8.48 -12.78 15.28
N LEU A 72 -7.74 -13.90 15.29
CA LEU A 72 -6.38 -13.98 15.79
C LEU A 72 -5.40 -14.18 14.62
N CYS A 73 -5.08 -13.08 13.93
CA CYS A 73 -4.13 -13.07 12.82
C CYS A 73 -2.74 -12.67 13.31
N LEU A 74 -1.76 -13.57 13.14
CA LEU A 74 -0.36 -13.30 13.46
C LEU A 74 0.46 -12.87 12.23
N ASN A 75 -0.22 -12.57 11.12
CA ASN A 75 0.47 -12.06 9.94
C ASN A 75 1.03 -10.67 10.25
N ARG A 76 2.33 -10.46 9.98
CA ARG A 76 3.02 -9.19 10.23
C ARG A 76 2.26 -7.99 9.65
N PHE A 77 1.64 -8.14 8.49
CA PHE A 77 0.81 -7.10 7.90
C PHE A 77 -0.41 -6.75 8.76
N CYS A 78 -1.12 -7.74 9.30
CA CYS A 78 -2.25 -7.49 10.18
C CYS A 78 -1.85 -6.93 11.55
N LEU A 79 -0.58 -7.04 11.94
CA LEU A 79 -0.07 -6.36 13.12
C LEU A 79 0.20 -4.87 12.85
N ALA A 80 0.55 -4.52 11.60
CA ALA A 80 0.85 -3.16 11.17
C ALA A 80 -0.37 -2.41 10.60
N PHE A 81 -1.39 -3.12 10.11
CA PHE A 81 -2.52 -2.54 9.40
C PHE A 81 -3.85 -3.23 9.71
N ASP A 82 -4.88 -2.41 9.93
CA ASP A 82 -6.28 -2.80 10.01
C ASP A 82 -6.99 -2.57 8.67
N ALA A 83 -7.77 -3.55 8.22
CA ALA A 83 -8.63 -3.38 7.05
C ALA A 83 -9.84 -2.50 7.42
N VAL A 84 -10.00 -1.36 6.76
CA VAL A 84 -11.06 -0.39 7.10
C VAL A 84 -12.19 -0.42 6.08
N LYS A 85 -11.87 -0.55 4.79
CA LYS A 85 -12.88 -0.50 3.74
C LYS A 85 -12.46 -1.29 2.52
N VAL A 86 -13.46 -1.85 1.83
CA VAL A 86 -13.32 -2.31 0.44
C VAL A 86 -14.22 -1.44 -0.41
N ILE A 87 -13.69 -0.91 -1.51
CA ILE A 87 -14.44 -0.11 -2.47
C ILE A 87 -14.42 -0.78 -3.84
N ASP A 88 -15.53 -0.66 -4.55
CA ASP A 88 -15.64 -1.08 -5.94
C ASP A 88 -15.35 0.11 -6.86
N VAL A 89 -14.38 -0.04 -7.75
CA VAL A 89 -13.90 1.02 -8.66
C VAL A 89 -14.13 0.57 -10.11
N PRO A 90 -14.73 1.42 -10.97
CA PRO A 90 -14.91 1.08 -12.38
C PRO A 90 -13.55 0.97 -13.08
N CYS A 91 -13.48 0.16 -14.14
CA CYS A 91 -12.27 0.03 -14.95
C CYS A 91 -12.62 -0.13 -16.42
N SER A 92 -11.69 0.23 -17.30
CA SER A 92 -11.91 0.29 -18.75
C SER A 92 -11.77 -1.04 -19.46
N TRP A 93 -11.25 -2.07 -18.81
CA TRP A 93 -10.76 -3.29 -19.46
C TRP A 93 -11.46 -4.58 -19.02
N LYS A 94 -12.44 -4.50 -18.11
CA LYS A 94 -13.35 -5.61 -17.79
C LYS A 94 -14.72 -5.10 -17.37
N ALA A 95 -15.73 -5.94 -17.53
CA ALA A 95 -17.12 -5.59 -17.20
C ALA A 95 -17.39 -5.45 -15.69
N SER A 96 -16.59 -6.12 -14.85
CA SER A 96 -16.75 -6.06 -13.39
C SER A 96 -15.97 -4.90 -12.80
N HIS A 97 -16.42 -4.39 -11.64
CA HIS A 97 -15.62 -3.46 -10.85
C HIS A 97 -14.33 -4.13 -10.34
N LEU A 98 -13.30 -3.31 -10.07
CA LEU A 98 -12.11 -3.68 -9.32
C LEU A 98 -12.36 -3.42 -7.84
N ARG A 99 -11.99 -4.37 -7.00
CA ARG A 99 -11.99 -4.16 -5.55
C ARG A 99 -10.68 -3.52 -5.15
N MET A 100 -10.76 -2.36 -4.51
CA MET A 100 -9.63 -1.73 -3.84
C MET A 100 -9.80 -1.88 -2.33
N PHE A 101 -8.74 -2.31 -1.67
CA PHE A 101 -8.67 -2.54 -0.24
C PHE A 101 -7.99 -1.35 0.43
N ILE A 102 -8.64 -0.77 1.42
CA ILE A 102 -8.14 0.37 2.19
C ILE A 102 -7.81 -0.11 3.60
N TYR A 103 -6.57 0.13 4.00
CA TYR A 103 -6.03 -0.21 5.29
C TYR A 103 -5.58 1.04 6.04
N LYS A 104 -5.71 1.01 7.37
CA LYS A 104 -5.19 2.04 8.28
C LYS A 104 -4.08 1.44 9.13
N SER A 105 -2.99 2.18 9.31
CA SER A 105 -1.89 1.75 10.17
C SER A 105 -2.33 1.63 11.63
N THR A 106 -1.88 0.59 12.31
CA THR A 106 -2.08 0.37 13.76
C THR A 106 -1.10 1.20 14.60
N HIS A 107 0.02 1.62 14.00
CA HIS A 107 0.99 2.52 14.60
C HIS A 107 0.50 3.97 14.51
N SER A 108 -0.57 4.30 15.21
CA SER A 108 -0.95 5.69 15.43
C SER A 108 -0.08 6.28 16.54
N GLY A 109 0.96 7.01 16.13
CA GLY A 109 1.51 8.11 16.93
C GLY A 109 0.58 9.32 16.89
#